data_AF-A0A3L7WW34-F1
#
_entry.id   AF-A0A3L7WW34-F1
#
_cell.length_a   1.000
_cell.length_b   1.000
_cell.length_c   1.000
_cell.angle_alpha   90.00
_cell.angle_beta   90.00
_cell.angle_gamma   90.00
#
_symmetry.space_group_name_H-M   'P 1'
#
loop_
_entity.id
_entity.type
_entity.pdbx_description
1 polymer ?
#
loop_
_entity_poly.entity_id
_entity_poly.type
_entity_poly.pdbx_seq_one_letter_code
_entity_poly.pdbx_strand_id
1 'polypeptide(L)'
;MGSSLPKYFLLNIIVALVVSAVAAPIVIFVFGGATGHSSDAITAAFARAGQDLITSVFASNILVSLADKIIAGFVALSIIAALPANLTHGIKIPTAVGMRGVMISVIGVVIGVAIVLVYILITPAS
;
A
#
# COMPACT_ATOMS: atom_id res chain seq x y z
N MET A 1 -27.85 -1.77 -3.77
CA MET A 1 -26.71 -2.05 -4.68
C MET A 1 -25.66 -2.84 -3.90
N GLY A 2 -25.83 -4.16 -3.80
CA GLY A 2 -24.90 -5.08 -3.15
C GLY A 2 -23.66 -5.33 -4.00
N SER A 3 -22.82 -4.32 -4.17
CA SER A 3 -21.54 -4.48 -4.85
C SER A 3 -20.49 -3.65 -4.14
N SER A 4 -19.39 -4.17 -3.64
CA SER A 4 -18.86 -5.52 -3.49
C SER A 4 -17.42 -5.26 -3.01
N LEU A 5 -16.84 -6.15 -2.23
CA LEU A 5 -15.44 -6.13 -1.80
C LEU A 5 -14.42 -5.55 -2.83
N PRO A 6 -14.56 -5.76 -4.16
CA PRO A 6 -13.74 -5.11 -5.19
C PRO A 6 -13.81 -3.57 -5.25
N LYS A 7 -14.96 -2.94 -5.00
CA LYS A 7 -15.05 -1.46 -4.99
C LYS A 7 -14.24 -0.88 -3.83
N TYR A 8 -14.31 -1.52 -2.68
CA TYR A 8 -13.52 -1.12 -1.52
C TYR A 8 -12.02 -1.29 -1.77
N PHE A 9 -11.63 -2.41 -2.38
CA PHE A 9 -10.25 -2.63 -2.80
C PHE A 9 -9.76 -1.54 -3.78
N LEU A 10 -10.57 -1.21 -4.79
CA LEU A 10 -10.25 -0.15 -5.75
C LEU A 10 -10.11 1.22 -5.07
N LEU A 11 -10.95 1.53 -4.09
CA LEU A 11 -10.82 2.77 -3.30
C LEU A 11 -9.47 2.84 -2.58
N ASN A 12 -9.02 1.75 -1.96
CA ASN A 12 -7.71 1.72 -1.30
C ASN A 12 -6.55 1.92 -2.29
N ILE A 13 -6.65 1.35 -3.49
CA ILE A 13 -5.67 1.58 -4.56
C ILE A 13 -5.65 3.06 -4.96
N ILE A 14 -6.81 3.67 -5.21
CA ILE A 14 -6.89 5.08 -5.60
C ILE A 14 -6.30 5.97 -4.51
N VAL A 15 -6.65 5.74 -3.25
CA VAL A 15 -6.11 6.50 -2.11
C VAL A 15 -4.59 6.34 -2.03
N ALA A 16 -4.06 5.13 -2.21
CA ALA A 16 -2.62 4.91 -2.22
C ALA A 16 -1.90 5.68 -3.33
N LEU A 17 -2.47 5.72 -4.54
CA LEU A 17 -1.91 6.47 -5.66
C LEU A 17 -1.96 7.98 -5.42
N VAL A 18 -3.07 8.52 -4.90
CA VAL A 18 -3.20 9.95 -4.58
C VAL A 18 -2.20 10.34 -3.49
N VAL A 19 -2.08 9.53 -2.43
CA VAL A 19 -1.09 9.76 -1.37
C VAL A 19 0.33 9.76 -1.94
N SER A 20 0.67 8.79 -2.79
CA SER A 20 2.00 8.69 -3.38
C SER A 20 2.31 9.85 -4.33
N ALA A 21 1.33 10.29 -5.11
CA ALA A 21 1.46 11.42 -6.03
C ALA A 21 1.74 12.74 -5.30
N VAL A 22 1.26 12.90 -4.07
CA VAL A 22 1.54 14.07 -3.22
C VAL A 22 2.85 13.87 -2.44
N ALA A 23 3.08 12.68 -1.90
CA ALA A 23 4.24 12.39 -1.06
C ALA A 23 5.56 12.37 -1.85
N ALA A 24 5.60 11.73 -3.02
CA ALA A 24 6.84 11.58 -3.78
C ALA A 24 7.49 12.91 -4.19
N PRO A 25 6.76 13.93 -4.69
CA PRO A 25 7.34 15.26 -4.92
C PRO A 25 7.94 15.89 -3.67
N ILE A 26 7.29 15.75 -2.51
CA ILE A 26 7.82 16.27 -1.24
C ILE A 26 9.15 15.57 -0.92
N VAL A 27 9.21 14.24 -1.04
CA VAL A 27 10.43 13.46 -0.80
C VAL A 27 11.56 13.88 -1.76
N ILE A 28 11.25 14.12 -3.03
CA ILE A 28 12.25 14.51 -4.03
C ILE A 28 12.75 15.93 -3.80
N PHE A 29 11.83 16.92 -3.72
CA PHE A 29 12.20 18.33 -3.73
C PHE A 29 12.61 18.87 -2.37
N VAL A 30 12.06 18.35 -1.27
CA VAL A 30 12.35 18.84 0.09
C VAL A 30 13.45 18.02 0.74
N PHE A 31 13.46 16.71 0.52
CA PHE A 31 14.38 15.78 1.20
C PHE A 31 15.47 15.20 0.29
N GLY A 32 15.51 15.57 -0.99
CA GLY A 32 16.54 15.10 -1.92
C GLY A 32 16.48 13.60 -2.20
N GLY A 33 15.35 12.94 -1.93
CA GLY A 33 15.12 11.54 -2.24
C GLY A 33 15.24 10.54 -1.08
N ALA A 34 15.54 10.99 0.15
CA ALA A 34 15.53 10.14 1.34
C ALA A 34 15.09 10.92 2.59
N THR A 35 14.19 10.33 3.38
CA THR A 35 13.57 10.94 4.57
C THR A 35 13.91 10.21 5.88
N GLY A 36 14.55 9.04 5.80
CA GLY A 36 14.71 8.10 6.91
C GLY A 36 13.53 7.14 7.07
N HIS A 37 12.64 7.05 6.07
CA HIS A 37 11.50 6.13 6.08
C HIS A 37 11.90 4.72 5.60
N SER A 38 11.13 3.70 5.96
CA SER A 38 11.38 2.32 5.52
C SER A 38 11.29 2.15 4.00
N SER A 39 10.52 3.00 3.30
CA SER A 39 10.47 3.06 1.84
C SER A 39 11.81 3.43 1.21
N ASP A 40 12.68 4.13 1.91
CA ASP A 40 13.94 4.63 1.34
C ASP A 40 14.93 3.48 1.08
N ALA A 41 14.83 2.38 1.83
CA ALA A 41 15.55 1.16 1.54
C ALA A 41 15.15 0.58 0.18
N ILE A 42 13.86 0.66 -0.17
CA ILE A 42 13.33 0.25 -1.46
C ILE A 42 13.75 1.24 -2.55
N THR A 43 13.72 2.55 -2.27
CA THR A 43 14.25 3.58 -3.18
C THR A 43 15.73 3.33 -3.49
N ALA A 44 16.55 3.05 -2.49
CA ALA A 44 17.96 2.74 -2.67
C ALA A 44 18.18 1.46 -3.48
N ALA A 45 17.30 0.46 -3.33
CA ALA A 45 17.33 -0.74 -4.16
C ALA A 45 17.03 -0.42 -5.63
N PHE A 46 16.00 0.39 -5.91
CA PHE A 46 15.68 0.83 -7.28
C PHE A 46 16.80 1.70 -7.88
N ALA A 47 17.36 2.62 -7.12
CA ALA A 47 18.47 3.46 -7.56
C ALA A 47 19.72 2.63 -7.86
N ARG A 48 20.00 1.60 -7.03
CA ARG A 48 21.07 0.63 -7.29
C ARG A 48 20.81 -0.25 -8.51
N ALA A 49 19.55 -0.46 -8.89
CA ALA A 49 19.17 -1.14 -10.13
C ALA A 49 19.24 -0.22 -11.36
N GLY A 50 19.89 0.95 -11.25
CA GLY A 50 20.12 1.88 -12.36
C GLY A 50 18.93 2.78 -12.68
N GLN A 51 17.89 2.81 -11.84
CA GLN A 51 16.75 3.70 -12.05
C GLN A 51 17.07 5.12 -11.59
N ASP A 52 16.54 6.11 -12.30
CA ASP A 52 16.62 7.51 -11.89
C ASP A 52 16.01 7.73 -10.50
N LEU A 53 16.50 8.74 -9.78
CA LEU A 53 16.05 9.03 -8.42
C LEU A 53 14.53 9.27 -8.36
N ILE A 54 13.99 10.02 -9.32
CA ILE A 54 12.55 10.31 -9.39
C ILE A 54 11.76 9.00 -9.49
N THR A 55 12.09 8.15 -10.46
CA THR A 55 11.44 6.85 -10.67
C THR A 55 11.57 5.97 -9.44
N SER A 56 12.75 5.94 -8.81
CA SER A 56 13.03 5.14 -7.62
C SER A 56 12.20 5.57 -6.41
N VAL A 57 12.04 6.89 -6.20
CA VAL A 57 11.21 7.44 -5.11
C VAL A 57 9.73 7.20 -5.39
N PHE A 58 9.26 7.41 -6.61
CA PHE A 58 7.86 7.16 -6.96
C PHE A 58 7.49 5.68 -6.82
N ALA A 59 8.33 4.78 -7.34
CA ALA A 59 8.09 3.35 -7.29
C ALA A 59 8.02 2.82 -5.84
N SER A 60 8.97 3.23 -4.98
CA SER A 60 8.95 2.81 -3.58
C SER A 60 7.74 3.37 -2.83
N ASN A 61 7.39 4.64 -3.04
CA ASN A 61 6.27 5.28 -2.34
C ASN A 61 4.94 4.64 -2.73
N ILE A 62 4.75 4.35 -4.03
CA ILE A 62 3.56 3.65 -4.55
C ILE A 62 3.47 2.25 -3.96
N LEU A 63 4.57 1.47 -3.96
CA LEU A 63 4.58 0.11 -3.41
C LEU A 63 4.23 0.09 -1.92
N VAL A 64 4.89 0.92 -1.13
CA VAL A 64 4.67 0.97 0.33
C VAL A 64 3.29 1.52 0.65
N SER A 65 2.83 2.56 -0.05
CA SER A 65 1.48 3.10 0.15
C SER A 65 0.40 2.11 -0.25
N LEU A 66 0.55 1.39 -1.37
CA LEU A 66 -0.43 0.36 -1.74
C LEU A 66 -0.54 -0.70 -0.68
N ALA A 67 0.61 -1.20 -0.19
CA ALA A 67 0.64 -2.19 0.86
C ALA A 67 -0.07 -1.70 2.13
N ASP A 68 0.27 -0.50 2.60
CA ASP A 68 -0.31 0.14 3.77
C ASP A 68 -1.84 0.32 3.64
N LYS A 69 -2.33 0.94 2.55
CA LYS A 69 -3.76 1.26 2.41
C LYS A 69 -4.60 0.01 2.23
N ILE A 70 -4.10 -0.99 1.51
CA ILE A 70 -4.79 -2.28 1.37
C ILE A 70 -4.91 -2.96 2.75
N ILE A 71 -3.81 -3.09 3.49
CA ILE A 71 -3.80 -3.74 4.80
C ILE A 71 -4.68 -2.96 5.79
N ALA A 72 -4.43 -1.67 5.95
CA ALA A 72 -5.17 -0.81 6.88
C ALA A 72 -6.67 -0.78 6.56
N GLY A 73 -7.03 -0.72 5.27
CA GLY A 73 -8.42 -0.74 4.85
C GLY A 73 -9.14 -2.03 5.23
N PHE A 74 -8.56 -3.19 4.92
CA PHE A 74 -9.18 -4.46 5.29
C PHE A 74 -9.21 -4.70 6.80
N VAL A 75 -8.17 -4.29 7.54
CA VAL A 75 -8.17 -4.33 9.01
C VAL A 75 -9.28 -3.44 9.58
N ALA A 76 -9.43 -2.21 9.07
CA ALA A 76 -10.49 -1.30 9.50
C ALA A 76 -11.89 -1.89 9.23
N LEU A 77 -12.10 -2.53 8.06
CA LEU A 77 -13.36 -3.22 7.78
C LEU A 77 -13.66 -4.33 8.79
N SER A 78 -12.67 -5.13 9.18
CA SER A 78 -12.87 -6.20 10.17
C SER A 78 -13.14 -5.66 11.57
N ILE A 79 -12.50 -4.55 11.96
CA ILE A 79 -12.79 -3.87 13.23
C ILE A 79 -14.24 -3.38 13.24
N ILE A 80 -14.68 -2.66 12.20
CA ILE A 80 -16.05 -2.15 12.10
C ILE A 80 -17.06 -3.31 12.09
N ALA A 81 -16.74 -4.43 11.45
CA ALA A 81 -17.59 -5.62 11.45
C ALA A 81 -17.70 -6.30 12.82
N ALA A 82 -16.73 -6.10 13.72
CA ALA A 82 -16.75 -6.63 15.09
C ALA A 82 -17.43 -5.69 16.10
N LEU A 83 -17.76 -4.45 15.71
CA LEU A 83 -18.43 -3.49 16.59
C LEU A 83 -19.89 -3.92 16.90
N PRO A 84 -20.39 -3.65 18.12
CA PRO A 84 -21.77 -3.95 18.49
C PRO A 84 -22.78 -3.13 17.67
N ALA A 85 -23.95 -3.74 17.44
CA ALA A 85 -24.99 -3.21 16.54
C ALA A 85 -25.52 -1.81 16.93
N ASN A 86 -25.37 -1.42 18.19
CA ASN A 86 -25.76 -0.10 18.70
C ASN A 86 -24.87 1.05 18.16
N LEU A 87 -23.64 0.76 17.72
CA LEU A 87 -22.72 1.76 17.15
C LEU A 87 -22.73 1.77 15.62
N THR A 88 -23.32 0.75 14.99
CA THR A 88 -23.37 0.59 13.52
C THR A 88 -24.75 0.86 12.93
N HIS A 89 -25.69 1.30 13.77
CA HIS A 89 -27.09 1.58 13.44
C HIS A 89 -27.23 2.82 12.51
N GLY A 90 -26.84 2.67 11.24
CA GLY A 90 -26.81 3.73 10.23
C GLY A 90 -25.70 3.58 9.20
N ILE A 91 -24.74 2.68 9.44
CA ILE A 91 -23.57 2.49 8.58
C ILE A 91 -23.86 1.36 7.59
N LYS A 92 -23.83 1.66 6.28
CA LYS A 92 -23.81 0.64 5.24
C LYS A 92 -22.38 0.13 5.06
N ILE A 93 -22.05 -0.96 5.75
CA ILE A 93 -20.72 -1.57 5.67
C ILE A 93 -20.64 -2.39 4.38
N PRO A 94 -19.57 -2.27 3.57
CA PRO A 94 -19.24 -3.26 2.56
C PRO A 94 -19.22 -4.65 3.20
N THR A 95 -19.62 -5.71 2.49
CA THR A 95 -19.61 -7.10 2.99
C THR A 95 -18.36 -7.36 3.83
N ALA A 96 -18.56 -7.61 5.13
CA ALA A 96 -17.49 -7.74 6.11
C ALA A 96 -16.53 -8.85 5.68
N VAL A 97 -15.26 -8.50 5.55
CA VAL A 97 -14.21 -9.50 5.37
C VAL A 97 -13.96 -10.10 6.74
N GLY A 98 -14.30 -11.38 6.91
CA GLY A 98 -13.92 -12.12 8.12
C GLY A 98 -12.39 -12.15 8.27
N MET A 99 -11.90 -12.43 9.48
CA MET A 99 -10.46 -12.45 9.81
C MET A 99 -9.58 -13.19 8.78
N ARG A 100 -10.12 -14.27 8.19
CA ARG A 100 -9.47 -15.03 7.12
C ARG A 100 -9.12 -14.20 5.89
N GLY A 101 -10.00 -13.30 5.46
CA GLY A 101 -9.75 -12.49 4.26
C GLY A 101 -8.75 -11.36 4.50
N VAL A 102 -8.69 -10.79 5.71
CA VAL A 102 -7.61 -9.85 6.09
C VAL A 102 -6.26 -10.55 6.00
N MET A 103 -6.18 -11.77 6.53
CA MET A 103 -4.94 -12.55 6.51
C MET A 103 -4.48 -12.84 5.08
N ILE A 104 -5.41 -13.13 4.16
CA ILE A 104 -5.10 -13.33 2.73
C ILE A 104 -4.60 -12.03 2.09
N SER A 105 -5.24 -10.88 2.37
CA SER A 105 -4.79 -9.58 1.85
C SER A 105 -3.41 -9.20 2.36
N VAL A 106 -3.13 -9.41 3.64
CA VAL A 106 -1.82 -9.17 4.25
C VAL A 106 -0.77 -10.09 3.64
N ILE A 107 -1.03 -11.40 3.58
CA ILE A 107 -0.09 -12.38 3.01
C ILE A 107 0.20 -12.05 1.53
N GLY A 108 -0.84 -11.79 0.74
CA GLY A 108 -0.68 -11.46 -0.68
C GLY A 108 0.13 -10.19 -0.92
N VAL A 109 -0.12 -9.14 -0.13
CA VAL A 109 0.65 -7.89 -0.18
C VAL A 109 2.10 -8.11 0.24
N VAL A 110 2.35 -8.82 1.34
CA VAL A 110 3.71 -9.10 1.83
C VAL A 110 4.50 -9.92 0.81
N ILE A 111 3.89 -10.97 0.24
CA ILE A 111 4.51 -11.77 -0.83
C ILE A 111 4.78 -10.91 -2.05
N GLY A 112 3.84 -10.07 -2.48
CA GLY A 112 4.01 -9.18 -3.62
C GLY A 112 5.18 -8.21 -3.44
N VAL A 113 5.27 -7.56 -2.28
CA VAL A 113 6.40 -6.66 -1.96
C VAL A 113 7.71 -7.45 -1.89
N ALA A 114 7.71 -8.63 -1.28
CA ALA A 114 8.91 -9.47 -1.18
C ALA A 114 9.41 -9.92 -2.57
N ILE A 115 8.51 -10.33 -3.47
CA ILE A 115 8.88 -10.69 -4.86
C ILE A 115 9.49 -9.50 -5.58
N VAL A 116 8.90 -8.31 -5.46
CA VAL A 116 9.45 -7.10 -6.09
C VAL A 116 10.84 -6.79 -5.55
N LEU A 117 11.04 -6.89 -4.23
CA LEU A 117 12.36 -6.69 -3.63
C LEU A 117 13.39 -7.73 -4.10
N VAL A 118 13.01 -9.01 -4.16
CA VAL A 118 13.87 -10.09 -4.65
C VAL A 118 14.22 -9.88 -6.13
N TYR A 119 13.27 -9.48 -6.96
CA TYR A 119 13.50 -9.16 -8.36
C TYR A 119 14.51 -8.02 -8.54
N ILE A 120 14.40 -6.96 -7.73
CA ILE A 120 15.34 -5.82 -7.75
C ILE A 120 16.73 -6.26 -7.28
N LEU A 121 16.83 -7.13 -6.27
CA LEU A 121 18.11 -7.62 -5.76
C LEU A 121 18.84 -8.56 -6.74
N ILE A 122 18.08 -9.32 -7.54
CA ILE A 122 18.64 -10.28 -8.52
C ILE A 122 19.01 -9.60 -9.83
N THR A 123 18.38 -8.48 -10.19
CA THR A 123 18.68 -7.74 -11.43
C THR A 123 19.91 -6.85 -11.20
N PRO A 124 21.10 -7.20 -11.70
CA PRO A 124 22.26 -6.35 -11.53
C PRO A 124 22.12 -5.13 -12.44
N ALA A 125 22.40 -3.95 -11.90
CA ALA A 125 22.54 -2.75 -12.71
C ALA A 125 23.70 -2.96 -13.69
N SER A 126 23.35 -3.04 -14.97
CA SER A 126 24.28 -2.95 -16.10
C SER A 126 24.56 -1.49 -16.42
#